data_AF-A0A822FXZ5-F1
#
_entry.id   AF-A0A822FXZ5-F1
#
_cell.length_a   1.000
_cell.length_b   1.000
_cell.length_c   1.000
_cell.angle_alpha   90.00
_cell.angle_beta   90.00
_cell.angle_gamma   90.00
#
_symmetry.space_group_name_H-M   'P 1'
#
loop_
_entity.id
_entity.type
_entity.pdbx_description
1 polymer ?
#
loop_
_entity_poly.entity_id
_entity_poly.type
_entity_poly.pdbx_seq_one_letter_code
_entity_poly.pdbx_strand_id
1 'polypeptide(L)' 'CNHLLDRYSIYIQSINYPTVERGTERLRIAPTPYHTSEMIDQLVDALKHVWQDVGLTLHDGEKQHPQYMRHHA' A
#
# COMPACT_ATOMS: atom_id res chain seq x y z
N CYS A 1 -10.26 6.11 11.84
CA CYS A 1 -11.21 5.68 10.80
C CYS A 1 -10.51 4.78 9.80
N ASN A 2 -11.20 3.80 9.23
CA ASN A 2 -10.63 2.93 8.20
C ASN A 2 -11.12 3.41 6.83
N HIS A 3 -10.52 4.49 6.32
CA HIS A 3 -11.00 5.21 5.14
C HIS A 3 -11.18 4.33 3.89
N LEU A 4 -10.29 3.35 3.67
CA LEU A 4 -10.39 2.43 2.53
C LEU A 4 -11.62 1.52 2.63
N LEU A 5 -11.87 0.97 3.82
CA LEU A 5 -13.02 0.08 4.03
C LEU A 5 -14.31 0.89 4.00
N ASP A 6 -14.37 1.98 4.76
CA ASP A 6 -15.60 2.73 5.01
C ASP A 6 -16.10 3.47 3.74
N ARG A 7 -15.18 3.96 2.89
CA ARG A 7 -15.52 4.78 1.71
C ARG A 7 -15.40 4.05 0.38
N TYR A 8 -14.50 3.08 0.28
CA TYR A 8 -14.18 2.42 -0.99
C TYR A 8 -14.48 0.92 -0.99
N SER A 9 -14.98 0.37 0.12
CA SER A 9 -15.22 -1.08 0.30
C SER A 9 -13.95 -1.92 0.05
N ILE A 10 -12.77 -1.34 0.27
CA ILE A 10 -11.47 -1.98 0.10
C ILE A 10 -10.92 -2.37 1.47
N TYR A 11 -10.72 -3.67 1.68
CA TYR A 11 -10.09 -4.18 2.89
C TYR A 11 -8.60 -4.45 2.65
N ILE A 12 -7.74 -3.64 3.29
CA ILE A 12 -6.29 -3.85 3.33
C ILE A 12 -5.82 -3.81 4.78
N GLN A 13 -5.01 -4.79 5.15
CA GLN A 13 -4.45 -4.88 6.49
C GLN A 13 -3.18 -4.03 6.60
N SER A 14 -3.16 -3.12 7.57
CA SER A 14 -1.92 -2.49 8.02
C SER A 14 -1.11 -3.46 8.86
N ILE A 15 0.21 -3.47 8.65
CA ILE A 15 1.17 -4.17 9.50
C ILE A 15 1.88 -3.12 10.34
N ASN A 16 1.68 -3.21 11.66
CA ASN A 16 2.28 -2.32 12.65
C ASN A 16 3.12 -3.13 13.64
N TYR A 17 3.75 -2.45 14.60
CA TYR A 17 4.37 -3.09 15.76
C TYR A 17 3.36 -4.00 16.50
N PRO A 18 3.74 -5.19 17.00
CA PRO A 18 5.08 -5.78 17.07
C PRO A 18 5.49 -6.61 15.84
N THR A 19 4.65 -6.70 14.81
CA THR A 19 4.94 -7.52 13.62
C THR A 19 6.05 -6.93 12.75
N VAL A 20 6.22 -5.61 12.77
CA VAL A 20 7.33 -4.90 12.14
C VAL A 20 7.95 -3.91 13.13
N GLU A 21 9.17 -3.47 12.85
CA GLU A 21 9.85 -2.43 13.63
C GLU A 21 9.09 -1.10 13.55
N ARG A 22 9.15 -0.30 14.62
CA ARG A 22 8.54 1.03 14.64
C ARG A 22 9.16 1.93 13.57
N GLY A 23 8.33 2.69 12.86
CA GLY A 23 8.76 3.51 11.73
C GLY A 23 8.86 2.74 10.40
N THR A 24 8.61 1.42 10.40
CA THR A 24 8.55 0.58 9.19
C THR A 24 7.14 0.04 8.93
N GLU A 25 6.14 0.71 9.50
CA GLU A 25 4.73 0.40 9.27
C GLU A 25 4.38 0.48 7.79
N ARG A 26 3.59 -0.48 7.32
CA ARG A 26 3.27 -0.62 5.89
C ARG A 26 1.96 -1.33 5.67
N LEU A 27 1.36 -1.08 4.50
CA LEU A 27 0.19 -1.83 4.04
C LEU A 27 0.61 -3.14 3.38
N ARG A 28 -0.14 -4.21 3.65
CA ARG A 28 0.06 -5.52 3.00
C ARG A 28 -0.97 -5.70 1.90
N ILE A 29 -0.52 -5.61 0.66
CA ILE A 29 -1.34 -5.87 -0.52
C ILE A 29 -0.90 -7.20 -1.12
N ALA A 30 -1.85 -8.11 -1.34
CA ALA A 30 -1.60 -9.45 -1.89
C ALA A 30 -2.57 -9.70 -3.06
N PRO A 31 -2.29 -9.15 -4.26
CA PRO A 31 -3.15 -9.39 -5.42
C PRO A 31 -3.13 -10.86 -5.79
N THR A 32 -4.27 -11.36 -6.27
CA THR A 32 -4.43 -12.74 -6.77
C THR A 32 -4.78 -12.70 -8.26
N PRO A 33 -4.66 -13.81 -9.00
CA PRO A 33 -5.04 -13.86 -10.42
C PRO A 33 -6.52 -13.48 -10.71
N TYR A 34 -7.37 -13.47 -9.69
CA TYR A 34 -8.77 -13.07 -9.80
C TYR A 34 -9.01 -11.57 -9.63
N HIS A 35 -7.98 -10.80 -9.26
CA HIS A 35 -8.08 -9.34 -9.26
C HIS A 35 -7.81 -8.83 -10.68
N THR A 36 -8.82 -8.23 -11.30
CA THR A 36 -8.69 -7.69 -12.66
C THR A 36 -7.89 -6.39 -12.65
N SER A 37 -7.44 -5.95 -13.83
CA SER A 37 -6.76 -4.66 -13.98
C SER A 37 -7.62 -3.51 -13.46
N GLU A 38 -8.93 -3.53 -13.73
CA GLU A 38 -9.87 -2.51 -13.27
C GLU A 38 -9.97 -2.46 -11.75
N MET A 39 -9.91 -3.62 -11.07
CA MET A 39 -9.88 -3.67 -9.60
C MET A 39 -8.58 -3.08 -9.05
N ILE A 40 -7.46 -3.32 -9.73
CA ILE A 40 -6.16 -2.75 -9.36
C ILE A 40 -6.17 -1.24 -9.55
N ASP A 41 -6.71 -0.74 -10.67
CA ASP A 41 -6.81 0.69 -10.94
C ASP A 41 -7.67 1.40 -9.88
N GLN A 42 -8.84 0.82 -9.55
CA GLN A 42 -9.70 1.31 -8.47
C GLN A 42 -8.98 1.36 -7.12
N LEU A 43 -8.17 0.33 -6.82
CA LEU A 43 -7.37 0.30 -5.61
C LEU A 43 -6.32 1.42 -5.59
N VAL A 44 -5.60 1.62 -6.69
CA VAL A 44 -4.57 2.66 -6.80
C VAL A 44 -5.19 4.05 -6.62
N ASP A 45 -6.33 4.30 -7.25
CA ASP A 45 -7.01 5.59 -7.12
C ASP A 45 -7.57 5.82 -5.71
N ALA A 46 -8.17 4.80 -5.08
CA ALA A 46 -8.60 4.88 -3.69
C ALA A 46 -7.42 5.17 -2.74
N LEU A 47 -6.29 4.51 -2.94
CA LEU A 47 -5.08 4.72 -2.15
C LEU A 47 -4.57 6.15 -2.29
N LYS A 48 -4.48 6.71 -3.50
CA LYS A 48 -4.06 8.10 -3.72
C LYS A 48 -4.93 9.11 -2.98
N HIS A 49 -6.25 8.95 -3.06
CA HIS A 49 -7.18 9.83 -2.36
C HIS A 49 -7.01 9.75 -0.84
N VAL A 50 -6.96 8.53 -0.29
CA VAL A 50 -6.79 8.35 1.15
C VAL A 50 -5.43 8.89 1.61
N TRP A 51 -4.35 8.68 0.85
CA TRP A 51 -3.01 9.20 1.17
C TRP A 51 -3.02 10.72 1.32
N GLN A 52 -3.67 11.41 0.38
CA GLN A 52 -3.81 12.87 0.40
C GLN A 52 -4.66 13.34 1.58
N ASP A 53 -5.80 12.67 1.83
CA ASP A 53 -6.72 13.00 2.93
C ASP A 53 -6.05 12.92 4.31
N VAL A 54 -5.12 11.96 4.48
CA VAL A 54 -4.38 11.79 5.75
C VAL A 54 -3.05 12.56 5.79
N GLY A 55 -2.74 13.35 4.75
CA GLY A 55 -1.55 14.21 4.71
C GLY A 55 -0.23 13.46 4.47
N LEU A 56 -0.26 12.28 3.85
CA LEU A 56 0.94 11.54 3.50
C LEU A 56 1.48 11.95 2.13
N THR A 57 2.80 12.04 2.01
CA THR A 57 3.50 12.39 0.77
C THR A 57 3.55 11.21 -0.20
N LEU A 58 3.22 11.46 -1.47
CA LEU A 58 3.51 10.54 -2.57
C LEU A 58 4.93 10.80 -3.07
N HIS A 59 5.74 9.75 -3.14
CA HIS A 59 7.11 9.85 -3.66
C HIS A 59 7.15 9.41 -5.12
N ASP A 60 7.81 10.22 -5.96
CA ASP A 60 8.07 9.90 -7.36
C ASP A 60 9.23 8.89 -7.48
N GLY A 61 8.99 7.65 -7.04
CA GLY A 61 9.74 6.47 -7.48
C GLY A 61 11.26 6.46 -7.32
N GLU A 62 11.89 7.26 -6.47
CA GLU A 62 13.31 7.07 -6.15
C GLU A 62 13.47 5.79 -5.32
N LYS A 63 14.16 4.79 -5.90
CA LYS A 63 14.42 3.48 -5.31
C LYS A 63 15.35 3.59 -4.09
N GLN A 64 14.83 4.02 -2.96
CA GLN A 64 15.58 4.11 -1.71
C GLN A 64 15.38 2.85 -0.85
N HIS A 65 15.77 1.67 -1.32
CA HIS A 65 16.02 0.54 -0.40
C HIS A 65 16.99 -0.49 -0.99
N PRO A 66 18.23 -0.61 -0.44
CA PRO A 66 19.27 -1.52 -0.94
C PRO A 66 18.89 -3.01 -0.91
N GLN A 67 17.91 -3.42 -0.09
CA GLN A 67 17.61 -4.84 0.09
C GLN A 67 16.99 -5.55 -1.12
N TYR A 68 16.50 -4.82 -2.14
CA TYR A 68 15.83 -5.41 -3.30
C TYR A 68 16.77 -5.74 -4.48
N MET A 69 18.08 -5.44 -4.39
CA MET A 69 19.05 -5.71 -5.47
C MET A 69 19.69 -7.11 -5.42
N ARG A 70 19.26 -8.05 -4.56
CA ARG A 70 19.98 -9.32 -4.31
C ARG A 70 19.45 -10.59 -4.98
N HIS A 71 18.45 -10.54 -5.87
CA HIS A 71 17.86 -11.77 -6.43
C HIS A 71 17.75 -11.87 -7.96
N HIS A 72 18.60 -11.17 -8.71
CA HIS A 72 18.76 -11.47 -10.15
C HIS A 72 20.23 -11.72 -10.46
N ALA A 73 20.61 -13.00 -10.39
CA ALA A 73 21.75 -13.57 -11.09
C ALA A 73 21.22 -14.31 -12.32
#